data_AF-A0A8H9J068-F1
#
_entry.id   AF-A0A8H9J068-F1
#
_cell.length_a   1.000
_cell.length_b   1.000
_cell.length_c   1.000
_cell.angle_alpha   90.00
_cell.angle_beta   90.00
_cell.angle_gamma   90.00
#
_symmetry.space_group_name_H-M   'P 1'
#
loop_
_entity.id
_entity.type
_entity.pdbx_description
1 polymer ?
#
loop_
_entity_poly.entity_id
_entity_poly.type
_entity_poly.pdbx_seq_one_letter_code
_entity_poly.pdbx_strand_id
1 'polypeptide(L)'
;MSKRPYVLASAAMSLDGYLDDTSQERLLLSSPEDFDRVDQVRAGADAILVGAGTIRADNPRLLSRSGPDPVKVTLTTSGKLDPGAKFFTTGDVAKLVYAASPAVPALRAQLGDVATVVDASEPLDVHRLLADLADRGIGRLMVEGGSAVHTLFLTEDVVDELHLVVAPFFVGQREAPRFVGAGRFPQGRMLLVETRQLGDVVLLRYLTGQAARDHRRLREAAELAEQCPPSATFRVGAVITDASDRVLATGFSGETDPHDHAEEAALAKLGPEAPLAEATIYSSLEPCSARASRPVTCTQHILDAGIPRIVFAWREPAVFVDAQGAELLRAAGREVIEIPELAPLVQQANTHLPGVG
;
A
#
# COMPACT_ATOMS: atom_id res chain seq x y z
N MET A 1 -4.38 -13.11 -8.01
CA MET A 1 -5.30 -12.03 -7.60
C MET A 1 -5.34 -10.99 -8.72
N SER A 2 -6.47 -10.34 -9.00
CA SER A 2 -6.52 -9.26 -9.99
C SER A 2 -5.62 -8.12 -9.54
N LYS A 3 -4.78 -7.62 -10.45
CA LYS A 3 -3.93 -6.45 -10.20
C LYS A 3 -4.83 -5.28 -9.79
N ARG A 4 -4.63 -4.72 -8.59
CA ARG A 4 -5.30 -3.51 -8.11
C ARG A 4 -4.27 -2.52 -7.58
N PRO A 5 -4.57 -1.22 -7.55
CA PRO A 5 -3.70 -0.24 -6.91
C PRO A 5 -3.52 -0.57 -5.42
N TYR A 6 -2.38 -0.17 -4.88
CA TYR A 6 -2.18 -0.06 -3.43
C TYR A 6 -3.06 1.09 -2.90
N VAL A 7 -3.94 0.80 -1.95
CA VAL A 7 -4.93 1.75 -1.43
C VAL A 7 -4.52 2.25 -0.06
N LEU A 8 -4.24 3.55 0.01
CA LEU A 8 -4.00 4.29 1.24
C LEU A 8 -5.26 5.06 1.63
N ALA A 9 -5.90 4.71 2.74
CA ALA A 9 -6.94 5.53 3.35
C ALA A 9 -6.30 6.58 4.28
N SER A 10 -6.72 7.84 4.18
CA SER A 10 -6.23 8.93 5.03
C SER A 10 -7.40 9.68 5.63
N ALA A 11 -7.40 9.86 6.95
CA ALA A 11 -8.41 10.63 7.66
C ALA A 11 -7.81 11.34 8.89
N ALA A 12 -8.34 12.53 9.19
CA ALA A 12 -8.17 13.17 10.49
C ALA A 12 -9.51 13.13 11.22
N MET A 13 -9.50 12.81 12.51
CA MET A 13 -10.69 12.71 13.33
C MET A 13 -10.48 13.29 14.72
N SER A 14 -11.57 13.68 15.38
CA SER A 14 -11.58 14.06 16.79
C SER A 14 -11.31 12.85 17.71
N LEU A 15 -11.06 13.06 19.00
CA LEU A 15 -10.86 11.99 19.99
C LEU A 15 -12.03 11.00 20.05
N ASP A 16 -13.25 11.49 19.85
CA ASP A 16 -14.44 10.67 19.79
C ASP A 16 -14.72 10.06 18.40
N GLY A 17 -13.97 10.41 17.36
CA GLY A 17 -14.03 9.76 16.04
C GLY A 17 -14.95 10.41 15.02
N TYR A 18 -15.09 11.74 15.07
CA TYR A 18 -15.81 12.54 14.05
C TYR A 18 -14.83 13.17 13.05
N LEU A 19 -15.26 13.28 11.79
CA LEU A 19 -14.52 13.91 10.68
C LEU A 19 -14.88 15.38 10.48
N ASP A 20 -15.95 15.85 11.11
CA ASP A 20 -16.42 17.23 11.03
C ASP A 20 -17.43 17.49 12.17
N ASP A 21 -17.97 18.70 12.25
CA ASP A 21 -19.14 19.04 13.06
C ASP A 21 -20.40 19.27 12.19
N THR A 22 -21.50 19.77 12.75
CA THR A 22 -22.73 20.09 12.00
C THR A 22 -22.78 21.52 11.45
N SER A 23 -21.72 22.30 11.63
CA SER A 23 -21.66 23.68 11.17
C SER A 23 -21.41 23.76 9.65
N GLN A 24 -21.47 24.96 9.09
CA GLN A 24 -21.14 25.22 7.69
C GLN A 24 -19.65 25.53 7.49
N GLU A 25 -18.94 25.81 8.59
CA GLU A 25 -17.51 26.09 8.58
C GLU A 25 -16.77 24.75 8.65
N ARG A 26 -15.67 24.65 7.91
CA ARG A 26 -14.86 23.43 7.93
C ARG A 26 -14.16 23.28 9.28
N LEU A 27 -14.39 22.17 9.98
CA LEU A 27 -13.67 21.86 11.21
C LEU A 27 -12.19 21.55 10.92
N LEU A 28 -11.28 22.26 11.61
CA LEU A 28 -9.85 21.99 11.53
C LEU A 28 -9.47 20.87 12.50
N LEU A 29 -9.24 19.67 11.96
CA LEU A 29 -8.81 18.48 12.69
C LEU A 29 -7.30 18.21 12.62
N SER A 30 -6.61 18.86 11.68
CA SER A 30 -5.18 18.64 11.40
C SER A 30 -4.35 19.85 11.80
N SER A 31 -3.10 19.61 12.16
CA SER A 31 -2.07 20.64 12.38
C SER A 31 -1.38 21.04 11.06
N PRO A 32 -0.66 22.18 11.01
CA PRO A 32 0.18 22.55 9.86
C PRO A 32 1.16 21.44 9.43
N GLU A 33 1.80 20.78 10.40
CA GLU A 33 2.73 19.68 10.18
C GLU A 33 2.02 18.48 9.52
N ASP A 34 0.77 18.22 9.91
CA ASP A 34 -0.03 17.19 9.28
C ASP A 34 -0.47 17.56 7.84
N PHE A 35 -0.77 18.84 7.58
CA PHE A 35 -1.07 19.28 6.21
C PHE A 35 0.13 19.13 5.28
N ASP A 36 1.35 19.43 5.74
CA ASP A 36 2.56 19.23 4.95
C ASP A 36 2.82 17.74 4.70
N ARG A 37 2.58 16.88 5.71
CA ARG A 37 2.65 15.42 5.52
C ARG A 37 1.63 14.93 4.49
N VAL A 38 0.37 15.33 4.59
CA VAL A 38 -0.69 14.93 3.64
C VAL A 38 -0.32 15.36 2.22
N ASP A 39 0.27 16.55 2.05
CA ASP A 39 0.75 17.04 0.76
C ASP A 39 1.86 16.17 0.15
N GLN A 40 2.81 15.70 0.98
CA GLN A 40 3.84 14.73 0.57
C GLN A 40 3.23 13.36 0.21
N VAL A 41 2.25 12.90 0.98
CA VAL A 41 1.54 11.64 0.68
C VAL A 41 0.80 11.75 -0.66
N ARG A 42 0.16 12.89 -0.94
CA ARG A 42 -0.49 13.16 -2.23
C ARG A 42 0.50 13.16 -3.38
N ALA A 43 1.69 13.74 -3.19
CA ALA A 43 2.74 13.77 -4.20
C ALA A 43 3.23 12.37 -4.60
N GLY A 44 3.12 11.40 -3.69
CA GLY A 44 3.48 9.99 -3.93
C GLY A 44 2.33 9.12 -4.44
N ALA A 45 1.13 9.67 -4.65
CA ALA A 45 -0.03 8.92 -5.15
C ALA A 45 -0.24 9.18 -6.65
N ASP A 46 -0.59 8.14 -7.40
CA ASP A 46 -0.94 8.29 -8.82
C ASP A 46 -2.36 8.86 -8.99
N ALA A 47 -3.24 8.57 -8.03
CA ALA A 47 -4.61 9.05 -7.98
C ALA A 47 -5.05 9.40 -6.57
N ILE A 48 -5.92 10.40 -6.45
CA ILE A 48 -6.60 10.80 -5.22
C ILE A 48 -8.11 10.66 -5.37
N LEU A 49 -8.76 10.13 -4.35
CA LEU A 49 -10.18 9.84 -4.34
C LEU A 49 -10.89 10.55 -3.20
N VAL A 50 -11.97 11.25 -3.56
CA VAL A 50 -12.95 11.80 -2.61
C VAL A 50 -14.37 11.48 -3.03
N GLY A 51 -15.27 11.29 -2.07
CA GLY A 51 -16.70 11.14 -2.37
C GLY A 51 -17.30 12.43 -2.93
N ALA A 52 -18.34 12.31 -3.76
CA ALA A 52 -19.06 13.48 -4.29
C ALA A 52 -19.68 14.37 -3.18
N GLY A 53 -19.92 13.83 -1.98
CA GLY A 53 -20.29 14.60 -0.80
C GLY A 53 -19.24 15.66 -0.42
N THR A 54 -17.97 15.25 -0.34
CA THR A 54 -16.82 16.13 -0.09
C THR A 54 -16.69 17.20 -1.18
N ILE A 55 -16.93 16.86 -2.45
CA ILE A 55 -16.91 17.87 -3.53
C ILE A 55 -17.97 18.94 -3.31
N ARG A 56 -19.19 18.55 -2.92
CA ARG A 56 -20.29 19.50 -2.69
C ARG A 56 -20.10 20.36 -1.44
N ALA A 57 -19.54 19.78 -0.37
CA ALA A 57 -19.32 20.48 0.90
C ALA A 57 -18.10 21.41 0.83
N ASP A 58 -16.96 20.89 0.39
CA ASP A 58 -15.67 21.58 0.54
C ASP A 58 -15.15 22.23 -0.75
N ASN A 59 -15.71 21.82 -1.90
CA ASN A 59 -15.25 22.22 -3.23
C ASN A 59 -13.71 22.19 -3.37
N PRO A 60 -13.05 21.04 -3.10
CA PRO A 60 -11.60 20.99 -2.95
C PRO A 60 -10.88 21.07 -4.29
N ARG A 61 -9.65 21.60 -4.28
CA ARG A 61 -8.77 21.64 -5.45
C ARG A 61 -8.01 20.34 -5.68
N LEU A 62 -7.66 19.61 -4.60
CA LEU A 62 -6.88 18.36 -4.62
C LEU A 62 -5.62 18.46 -5.49
N LEU A 63 -4.76 19.43 -5.19
CA LEU A 63 -3.46 19.62 -5.84
C LEU A 63 -2.36 19.22 -4.86
N SER A 64 -1.18 18.88 -5.39
CA SER A 64 0.03 18.68 -4.60
C SER A 64 0.97 19.88 -4.73
N ARG A 65 1.57 20.32 -3.63
CA ARG A 65 2.66 21.32 -3.65
C ARG A 65 4.03 20.66 -3.70
N SER A 66 4.13 19.40 -3.24
CA SER A 66 5.37 18.65 -3.07
C SER A 66 5.70 17.73 -4.26
N GLY A 67 4.90 17.72 -5.32
CA GLY A 67 5.13 16.86 -6.49
C GLY A 67 4.06 17.01 -7.56
N PRO A 68 3.97 16.05 -8.50
CA PRO A 68 2.96 16.08 -9.55
C PRO A 68 1.55 15.98 -8.96
N ASP A 69 0.58 16.57 -9.66
CA ASP A 69 -0.83 16.43 -9.29
C ASP A 69 -1.31 14.99 -9.58
N PRO A 70 -1.99 14.33 -8.62
CA PRO A 70 -2.57 13.01 -8.86
C PRO A 70 -3.82 13.11 -9.76
N VAL A 71 -4.12 12.01 -10.46
CA VAL A 71 -5.42 11.85 -11.14
C VAL A 71 -6.54 12.01 -10.12
N LYS A 72 -7.55 12.81 -10.46
CA LYS A 72 -8.65 13.11 -9.54
C LYS A 72 -9.80 12.15 -9.76
N VAL A 73 -10.19 11.44 -8.70
CA VAL A 73 -11.23 10.42 -8.72
C VAL A 73 -12.35 10.80 -7.78
N THR A 74 -13.60 10.59 -8.21
CA THR A 74 -14.76 10.70 -7.32
C THR A 74 -15.76 9.57 -7.53
N LEU A 75 -16.46 9.21 -6.45
CA LEU A 75 -17.60 8.29 -6.47
C LEU A 75 -18.92 9.03 -6.19
N THR A 76 -19.97 8.67 -6.92
CA THR A 76 -21.31 9.21 -6.71
C THR A 76 -22.41 8.19 -7.00
N THR A 77 -23.41 8.12 -6.13
CA THR A 77 -24.67 7.39 -6.41
C THR A 77 -25.69 8.30 -7.10
N SER A 78 -25.81 9.54 -6.64
CA SER A 78 -26.85 10.49 -7.08
C SER A 78 -26.57 11.21 -8.41
N GLY A 79 -25.31 11.24 -8.86
CA GLY A 79 -24.88 12.06 -9.99
C GLY A 79 -24.89 13.58 -9.76
N LYS A 80 -25.25 14.06 -8.56
CA LYS A 80 -25.26 15.50 -8.24
C LYS A 80 -23.85 16.05 -8.05
N LEU A 81 -23.27 16.54 -9.15
CA LEU A 81 -21.96 17.18 -9.23
C LEU A 81 -22.08 18.45 -10.07
N ASP A 82 -21.41 19.53 -9.65
CA ASP A 82 -21.33 20.78 -10.41
C ASP A 82 -20.07 20.76 -11.31
N PRO A 83 -20.20 20.83 -12.65
CA PRO A 83 -19.06 20.92 -13.56
C PRO A 83 -18.15 22.13 -13.28
N GLY A 84 -18.68 23.19 -12.66
CA GLY A 84 -17.93 24.37 -12.25
C GLY A 84 -17.10 24.20 -10.97
N ALA A 85 -17.24 23.07 -10.25
CA ALA A 85 -16.49 22.82 -9.02
C ALA A 85 -14.97 22.82 -9.26
N LYS A 86 -14.21 23.31 -8.29
CA LYS A 86 -12.73 23.38 -8.30
C LYS A 86 -12.10 22.00 -8.53
N PHE A 87 -12.78 20.93 -8.15
CA PHE A 87 -12.37 19.56 -8.44
C PHE A 87 -12.14 19.37 -9.96
N PHE A 88 -13.08 19.82 -10.80
CA PHE A 88 -13.03 19.69 -12.26
C PHE A 88 -12.23 20.80 -12.94
N THR A 89 -12.29 22.03 -12.41
CA THR A 89 -11.76 23.24 -13.07
C THR A 89 -10.32 23.59 -12.70
N THR A 90 -9.68 22.85 -11.77
CA THR A 90 -8.28 23.07 -11.38
C THR A 90 -7.40 21.87 -11.70
N GLY A 91 -6.11 22.12 -11.94
CA GLY A 91 -5.12 21.08 -12.27
C GLY A 91 -5.32 20.50 -13.68
N ASP A 92 -4.22 20.32 -14.41
CA ASP A 92 -4.26 19.74 -15.77
C ASP A 92 -4.01 18.22 -15.74
N VAL A 93 -4.90 17.53 -15.03
CA VAL A 93 -4.86 16.07 -14.83
C VAL A 93 -6.17 15.42 -15.23
N ALA A 94 -6.19 14.11 -15.44
CA ALA A 94 -7.43 13.39 -15.70
C ALA A 94 -8.40 13.52 -14.51
N LYS A 95 -9.69 13.62 -14.81
CA LYS A 95 -10.78 13.59 -13.83
C LYS A 95 -11.68 12.40 -14.13
N LEU A 96 -11.83 11.50 -13.17
CA LEU A 96 -12.62 10.28 -13.28
C LEU A 96 -13.82 10.35 -12.33
N VAL A 97 -15.02 10.10 -12.85
CA VAL A 97 -16.25 10.02 -12.08
C VAL A 97 -16.81 8.62 -12.18
N TYR A 98 -16.70 7.86 -11.10
CA TYR A 98 -17.32 6.55 -10.96
C TYR A 98 -18.74 6.75 -10.42
N ALA A 99 -19.72 6.31 -11.17
CA ALA A 99 -21.11 6.55 -10.86
C ALA A 99 -21.93 5.27 -10.83
N ALA A 100 -22.98 5.26 -10.00
CA ALA A 100 -24.00 4.22 -10.06
C ALA A 100 -24.66 4.22 -11.44
N SER A 101 -24.95 3.03 -11.98
CA SER A 101 -25.39 2.86 -13.37
C SER A 101 -26.55 3.80 -13.79
N PRO A 102 -27.58 4.06 -12.96
CA PRO A 102 -28.66 4.99 -13.34
C PRO A 102 -28.22 6.45 -13.53
N ALA A 103 -27.16 6.88 -12.85
CA ALA A 103 -26.67 8.26 -12.92
C ALA A 103 -25.75 8.53 -14.12
N VAL A 104 -25.18 7.47 -14.72
CA VAL A 104 -24.15 7.58 -15.77
C VAL A 104 -24.62 8.38 -17.00
N PRO A 105 -25.80 8.15 -17.59
CA PRO A 105 -26.20 8.89 -18.80
C PRO A 105 -26.33 10.40 -18.57
N ALA A 106 -26.96 10.79 -17.46
CA ALA A 106 -27.15 12.21 -17.11
C ALA A 106 -25.81 12.89 -16.79
N LEU A 107 -24.93 12.21 -16.04
CA LEU A 107 -23.59 12.72 -15.74
C LEU A 107 -22.74 12.92 -17.00
N ARG A 108 -22.77 11.99 -17.95
CA ARG A 108 -22.06 12.14 -19.23
C ARG A 108 -22.53 13.36 -20.00
N ALA A 109 -23.84 13.58 -20.05
CA ALA A 109 -24.40 14.76 -20.71
C ALA A 109 -24.03 16.07 -19.98
N GLN A 110 -23.99 16.04 -18.63
CA GLN A 110 -23.74 17.24 -17.82
C GLN A 110 -22.25 17.61 -17.73
N LEU A 111 -21.36 16.63 -17.58
CA LEU A 111 -19.93 16.86 -17.44
C LEU A 111 -19.25 17.03 -18.80
N GLY A 112 -19.77 16.39 -19.86
CA GLY A 112 -19.14 16.43 -21.18
C GLY A 112 -17.67 16.06 -21.11
N ASP A 113 -16.79 16.91 -21.63
CA ASP A 113 -15.36 16.66 -21.69
C ASP A 113 -14.60 17.00 -20.40
N VAL A 114 -15.25 17.57 -19.37
CA VAL A 114 -14.54 17.98 -18.13
C VAL A 114 -14.12 16.79 -17.26
N ALA A 115 -14.73 15.62 -17.47
CA ALA A 115 -14.39 14.39 -16.77
C ALA A 115 -14.84 13.14 -17.53
N THR A 116 -14.09 12.04 -17.39
CA THR A 116 -14.51 10.73 -17.86
C THR A 116 -15.47 10.09 -16.86
N VAL A 117 -16.68 9.75 -17.30
CA VAL A 117 -17.69 9.08 -16.46
C VAL A 117 -17.67 7.57 -16.72
N VAL A 118 -17.39 6.81 -15.66
CA VAL A 118 -17.29 5.36 -15.65
C VAL A 118 -18.46 4.77 -14.86
N ASP A 119 -19.07 3.72 -15.43
CA ASP A 119 -20.11 2.96 -14.74
C ASP A 119 -19.47 2.03 -13.71
N ALA A 120 -19.81 2.24 -12.44
CA ALA A 120 -19.31 1.50 -11.30
C ALA A 120 -20.37 0.56 -10.70
N SER A 121 -21.37 0.15 -11.49
CA SER A 121 -22.47 -0.73 -11.08
C SER A 121 -23.45 -0.08 -10.08
N GLU A 122 -24.55 -0.78 -9.80
CA GLU A 122 -25.47 -0.43 -8.70
C GLU A 122 -25.79 -1.69 -7.88
N PRO A 123 -25.41 -1.78 -6.59
CA PRO A 123 -24.64 -0.79 -5.82
C PRO A 123 -23.22 -0.57 -6.39
N LEU A 124 -22.56 0.49 -5.91
CA LEU A 124 -21.18 0.81 -6.32
C LEU A 124 -20.23 -0.36 -6.00
N ASP A 125 -19.51 -0.83 -7.01
CA ASP A 125 -18.53 -1.91 -6.92
C ASP A 125 -17.11 -1.32 -6.88
N VAL A 126 -16.48 -1.37 -5.71
CA VAL A 126 -15.12 -0.86 -5.51
C VAL A 126 -14.09 -1.72 -6.22
N HIS A 127 -14.28 -3.03 -6.31
CA HIS A 127 -13.34 -3.92 -6.99
C HIS A 127 -13.29 -3.61 -8.48
N ARG A 128 -14.44 -3.32 -9.10
CA ARG A 128 -14.51 -2.87 -10.49
C ARG A 128 -13.81 -1.52 -10.70
N LEU A 129 -14.03 -0.57 -9.78
CA LEU A 129 -13.34 0.72 -9.81
C LEU A 129 -11.82 0.53 -9.75
N LEU A 130 -11.33 -0.27 -8.80
CA LEU A 130 -9.90 -0.51 -8.61
C LEU A 130 -9.28 -1.24 -9.80
N ALA A 131 -9.99 -2.18 -10.43
CA ALA A 131 -9.55 -2.83 -11.66
C ALA A 131 -9.41 -1.82 -12.82
N ASP A 132 -10.41 -0.97 -13.05
CA ASP A 132 -10.34 0.07 -14.08
C ASP A 132 -9.22 1.09 -13.80
N LEU A 133 -8.96 1.44 -12.54
CA LEU A 133 -7.80 2.27 -12.18
C LEU A 133 -6.47 1.56 -12.50
N ALA A 134 -6.34 0.26 -12.18
CA ALA A 134 -5.13 -0.50 -12.51
C ALA A 134 -4.89 -0.57 -14.02
N ASP A 135 -5.95 -0.77 -14.82
CA ASP A 135 -5.88 -0.78 -16.28
C ASP A 135 -5.46 0.58 -16.86
N ARG A 136 -5.74 1.67 -16.14
CA ARG A 136 -5.27 3.04 -16.45
C ARG A 136 -3.85 3.32 -15.98
N GLY A 137 -3.16 2.33 -15.39
CA GLY A 137 -1.79 2.47 -14.90
C GLY A 137 -1.66 3.09 -13.51
N ILE A 138 -2.76 3.23 -12.76
CA ILE A 138 -2.72 3.71 -11.37
C ILE A 138 -2.17 2.57 -10.49
N GLY A 139 -1.01 2.79 -9.88
CA GLY A 139 -0.37 1.85 -8.96
C GLY A 139 -0.66 2.17 -7.49
N ARG A 140 -0.85 3.44 -7.13
CA ARG A 140 -1.16 3.90 -5.77
C ARG A 140 -2.34 4.88 -5.75
N LEU A 141 -3.36 4.52 -4.98
CA LEU A 141 -4.57 5.31 -4.77
C LEU A 141 -4.61 5.85 -3.34
N MET A 142 -4.74 7.16 -3.19
CA MET A 142 -5.04 7.80 -1.90
C MET A 142 -6.54 8.05 -1.78
N VAL A 143 -7.17 7.58 -0.71
CA VAL A 143 -8.59 7.79 -0.39
C VAL A 143 -8.68 8.74 0.80
N GLU A 144 -9.15 9.96 0.59
CA GLU A 144 -9.35 10.95 1.66
C GLU A 144 -10.82 11.11 2.06
N GLY A 145 -11.73 10.91 1.11
CA GLY A 145 -13.06 11.47 1.21
C GLY A 145 -13.99 10.70 2.15
N GLY A 146 -14.72 11.45 2.99
CA GLY A 146 -16.07 11.20 3.51
C GLY A 146 -16.39 9.87 4.19
N SER A 147 -17.09 9.93 5.33
CA SER A 147 -17.55 8.78 6.12
C SER A 147 -18.05 7.58 5.29
N ALA A 148 -18.91 7.82 4.29
CA ALA A 148 -19.46 6.76 3.44
C ALA A 148 -18.42 6.06 2.54
N VAL A 149 -17.44 6.80 2.00
CA VAL A 149 -16.41 6.23 1.13
C VAL A 149 -15.39 5.47 1.97
N HIS A 150 -14.95 6.01 3.11
CA HIS A 150 -14.10 5.26 4.06
C HIS A 150 -14.78 3.98 4.52
N THR A 151 -16.08 4.04 4.86
CA THR A 151 -16.86 2.86 5.24
C THR A 151 -16.84 1.83 4.13
N LEU A 152 -17.18 2.23 2.90
CA LEU A 152 -17.22 1.34 1.75
C LEU A 152 -15.86 0.66 1.51
N PHE A 153 -14.76 1.40 1.45
CA PHE A 153 -13.44 0.85 1.20
C PHE A 153 -12.96 -0.09 2.32
N LEU A 154 -13.25 0.24 3.58
CA LEU A 154 -12.88 -0.59 4.72
C LEU A 154 -13.75 -1.86 4.83
N THR A 155 -15.03 -1.81 4.46
CA THR A 155 -15.90 -2.99 4.50
C THR A 155 -15.64 -3.97 3.36
N GLU A 156 -15.18 -3.47 2.21
CA GLU A 156 -14.77 -4.31 1.07
C GLU A 156 -13.35 -4.89 1.23
N ASP A 157 -12.66 -4.64 2.36
CA ASP A 157 -11.31 -5.16 2.67
C ASP A 157 -10.24 -4.83 1.59
N VAL A 158 -10.35 -3.65 0.98
CA VAL A 158 -9.45 -3.21 -0.10
C VAL A 158 -8.41 -2.18 0.33
N VAL A 159 -8.51 -1.65 1.56
CA VAL A 159 -7.50 -0.74 2.11
C VAL A 159 -6.26 -1.56 2.47
N ASP A 160 -5.08 -1.11 2.05
CA ASP A 160 -3.79 -1.72 2.40
C ASP A 160 -3.12 -0.99 3.57
N GLU A 161 -3.36 0.32 3.67
CA GLU A 161 -2.75 1.20 4.65
C GLU A 161 -3.74 2.27 5.11
N LEU A 162 -3.74 2.57 6.40
CA LEU A 162 -4.55 3.61 7.01
C LEU A 162 -3.66 4.62 7.73
N HIS A 163 -3.71 5.88 7.27
CA HIS A 163 -3.23 7.05 8.00
C HIS A 163 -4.39 7.66 8.79
N LEU A 164 -4.35 7.50 10.10
CA LEU A 164 -5.36 8.05 11.00
C LEU A 164 -4.74 9.10 11.91
N VAL A 165 -5.16 10.34 11.76
CA VAL A 165 -4.76 11.46 12.61
C VAL A 165 -5.84 11.69 13.67
N VAL A 166 -5.44 11.85 14.92
CA VAL A 166 -6.35 12.10 16.04
C VAL A 166 -6.08 13.48 16.64
N ALA A 167 -7.07 14.37 16.53
CA ALA A 167 -7.06 15.72 17.06
C ALA A 167 -7.44 15.72 18.55
N PRO A 168 -6.82 16.57 19.40
CA PRO A 168 -6.94 16.50 20.86
C PRO A 168 -8.23 17.15 21.42
N PHE A 169 -9.37 16.96 20.76
CA PHE A 169 -10.66 17.50 21.22
C PHE A 169 -11.84 16.58 20.86
N PHE A 170 -13.01 16.87 21.45
CA PHE A 170 -14.26 16.13 21.23
C PHE A 170 -15.23 16.96 20.40
N VAL A 171 -16.00 16.33 19.51
CA VAL A 171 -17.09 16.98 18.77
C VAL A 171 -18.44 16.74 19.46
N GLY A 172 -18.74 15.51 19.85
CA GLY A 172 -19.90 15.16 20.67
C GLY A 172 -21.28 15.36 20.02
N GLN A 173 -21.35 15.65 18.72
CA GLN A 173 -22.60 15.91 17.99
C GLN A 173 -23.05 14.65 17.27
N ARG A 174 -24.18 14.07 17.67
CA ARG A 174 -24.68 12.79 17.14
C ARG A 174 -24.86 12.80 15.62
N GLU A 175 -25.27 13.93 15.07
CA GLU A 175 -25.57 14.12 13.65
C GLU A 175 -24.32 14.45 12.82
N ALA A 176 -23.18 14.71 13.45
CA ALA A 176 -21.93 15.00 12.78
C ALA A 176 -21.34 13.74 12.11
N PRO A 177 -20.59 13.88 11.01
CA PRO A 177 -20.05 12.74 10.27
C PRO A 177 -18.98 12.00 11.08
N ARG A 178 -19.22 10.72 11.36
CA ARG A 178 -18.24 9.80 11.97
C ARG A 178 -17.16 9.39 10.96
N PHE A 179 -15.99 8.95 11.43
CA PHE A 179 -14.96 8.39 10.55
C PHE A 179 -15.50 7.26 9.67
N VAL A 180 -16.23 6.33 10.28
CA VAL A 180 -16.93 5.27 9.57
C VAL A 180 -18.37 5.14 10.07
N GLY A 181 -19.26 4.70 9.17
CA GLY A 181 -20.64 4.34 9.44
C GLY A 181 -20.79 2.85 9.76
N ALA A 182 -22.04 2.40 9.79
CA ALA A 182 -22.35 0.98 9.99
C ALA A 182 -21.95 0.14 8.76
N GLY A 183 -21.33 -1.00 9.00
CA GLY A 183 -20.86 -1.90 7.95
C GLY A 183 -20.32 -3.21 8.53
N ARG A 184 -20.09 -4.21 7.68
CA ARG A 184 -19.43 -5.45 8.07
C ARG A 184 -17.92 -5.30 7.85
N PHE A 185 -17.21 -4.85 8.88
CA PHE A 185 -15.76 -4.68 8.81
C PHE A 185 -15.05 -6.04 8.94
N PRO A 186 -13.94 -6.24 8.21
CA PRO A 186 -13.06 -7.39 8.40
C PRO A 186 -12.68 -7.57 9.86
N GLN A 187 -12.82 -8.79 10.37
CA GLN A 187 -12.51 -9.10 11.76
C GLN A 187 -11.02 -9.45 11.86
N GLY A 188 -10.22 -8.56 12.42
CA GLY A 188 -8.78 -8.74 12.57
C GLY A 188 -8.08 -7.52 13.15
N ARG A 189 -6.91 -7.72 13.76
CA ARG A 189 -6.08 -6.60 14.24
C ARG A 189 -5.25 -6.06 13.08
N MET A 190 -5.34 -4.76 12.85
CA MET A 190 -4.41 -4.07 11.95
C MET A 190 -3.02 -4.00 12.58
N LEU A 191 -1.97 -3.95 11.76
CA LEU A 191 -0.59 -3.83 12.23
C LEU A 191 -0.24 -2.34 12.37
N LEU A 192 -0.03 -1.87 13.59
CA LEU A 192 0.52 -0.52 13.82
C LEU A 192 2.00 -0.51 13.44
N VAL A 193 2.36 0.31 12.45
CA VAL A 193 3.75 0.42 11.96
C VAL A 193 4.39 1.77 12.28
N GLU A 194 3.61 2.82 12.55
CA GLU A 194 4.13 4.11 12.99
C GLU A 194 3.16 4.79 13.96
N THR A 195 3.71 5.40 15.00
CA THR A 195 3.04 6.42 15.83
C THR A 195 3.92 7.66 15.84
N ARG A 196 3.38 8.81 15.45
CA ARG A 196 4.14 10.06 15.41
C ARG A 196 3.30 11.25 15.84
N GLN A 197 3.86 12.08 16.73
CA GLN A 197 3.26 13.36 17.08
C GLN A 197 3.56 14.40 15.99
N LEU A 198 2.54 15.15 15.58
CA LEU A 198 2.61 16.21 14.55
C LEU A 198 2.00 17.49 15.12
N GLY A 199 2.81 18.33 15.75
CA GLY A 199 2.29 19.44 16.55
C GLY A 199 1.49 18.93 17.75
N ASP A 200 0.20 19.27 17.81
CA ASP A 200 -0.73 18.85 18.88
C ASP A 200 -1.60 17.64 18.53
N VAL A 201 -1.45 17.06 17.32
CA VAL A 201 -2.16 15.84 16.90
C VAL A 201 -1.23 14.61 16.88
N VAL A 202 -1.83 13.42 16.87
CA VAL A 202 -1.09 12.14 16.71
C VAL A 202 -1.48 11.44 15.42
N LEU A 203 -0.49 11.04 14.63
CA LEU A 203 -0.62 10.13 13.50
C LEU A 203 -0.45 8.69 13.99
N LEU A 204 -1.35 7.83 13.54
CA LEU A 204 -1.28 6.38 13.63
C LEU A 204 -1.29 5.81 12.21
N ARG A 205 -0.25 5.05 11.85
CA ARG A 205 -0.15 4.35 10.57
C ARG A 205 -0.36 2.86 10.77
N TYR A 206 -1.40 2.34 10.15
CA TYR A 206 -1.73 0.92 10.20
C TYR A 206 -1.59 0.28 8.82
N LEU A 207 -1.06 -0.93 8.77
CA LEU A 207 -1.18 -1.82 7.63
C LEU A 207 -2.32 -2.82 7.85
N THR A 208 -2.98 -3.20 6.77
CA THR A 208 -4.13 -4.13 6.75
C THR A 208 -3.91 -5.25 5.74
N GLY A 209 -4.77 -6.28 5.79
CA GLY A 209 -4.82 -7.35 4.79
C GLY A 209 -3.45 -7.94 4.42
N GLN A 210 -3.16 -7.96 3.12
CA GLN A 210 -1.91 -8.50 2.58
C GLN A 210 -0.69 -7.66 2.96
N ALA A 211 -0.79 -6.32 2.98
CA ALA A 211 0.32 -5.44 3.34
C ALA A 211 0.81 -5.70 4.78
N ALA A 212 -0.11 -5.94 5.73
CA ALA A 212 0.22 -6.31 7.10
C ALA A 212 0.87 -7.69 7.22
N ARG A 213 0.50 -8.66 6.36
CA ARG A 213 1.13 -9.98 6.30
C ARG A 213 2.54 -9.85 5.76
N ASP A 214 2.70 -9.15 4.64
CA ASP A 214 3.98 -8.95 3.98
C ASP A 214 4.98 -8.27 4.90
N HIS A 215 4.57 -7.19 5.57
CA HIS A 215 5.43 -6.50 6.53
C HIS A 215 5.85 -7.40 7.70
N ARG A 216 4.95 -8.23 8.25
CA ARG A 216 5.30 -9.15 9.36
C ARG A 216 6.28 -10.23 8.93
N ARG A 217 6.04 -10.87 7.78
CA ARG A 217 6.90 -11.95 7.27
C ARG A 217 8.26 -11.45 6.80
N LEU A 218 8.30 -10.27 6.19
CA LEU A 218 9.56 -9.67 5.80
C LEU A 218 10.38 -9.20 7.00
N ARG A 219 9.73 -8.70 8.05
CA ARG A 219 10.41 -8.44 9.33
C ARG A 219 10.96 -9.72 9.95
N GLU A 220 10.19 -10.80 9.96
CA GLU A 220 10.65 -12.13 10.41
C GLU A 220 11.87 -12.60 9.59
N ALA A 221 11.84 -12.43 8.27
CA ALA A 221 12.98 -12.72 7.40
C ALA A 221 14.22 -11.86 7.75
N ALA A 222 14.03 -10.57 8.04
CA ALA A 222 15.12 -9.70 8.47
C ALA A 222 15.69 -10.10 9.86
N GLU A 223 14.85 -10.51 10.80
CA GLU A 223 15.27 -10.99 12.12
C GLU A 223 16.03 -12.33 12.04
N LEU A 224 15.67 -13.23 11.10
CA LEU A 224 16.44 -14.45 10.83
C LEU A 224 17.89 -14.15 10.39
N ALA A 225 18.16 -13.00 9.77
CA ALA A 225 19.52 -12.63 9.39
C ALA A 225 20.47 -12.48 10.60
N GLU A 226 19.94 -12.21 11.80
CA GLU A 226 20.74 -12.16 13.04
C GLU A 226 21.30 -13.52 13.47
N GLN A 227 20.71 -14.63 12.96
CA GLN A 227 21.16 -15.99 13.26
C GLN A 227 22.31 -16.45 12.34
N CYS A 228 22.65 -15.66 11.31
CA CYS A 228 23.73 -16.00 10.40
C CYS A 228 25.07 -16.09 11.15
N PRO A 229 25.91 -17.11 10.87
CA PRO A 229 27.26 -17.16 11.40
C PRO A 229 28.08 -15.94 10.93
N PRO A 230 29.19 -15.61 11.62
CA PRO A 230 30.14 -14.62 11.12
C PRO A 230 30.62 -14.96 9.70
N SER A 231 30.46 -14.02 8.78
CA SER A 231 30.86 -14.18 7.37
C SER A 231 31.38 -12.85 6.82
N ALA A 232 32.07 -12.91 5.67
CA ALA A 232 32.48 -11.74 4.90
C ALA A 232 31.45 -11.34 3.82
N THR A 233 30.24 -11.89 3.92
CA THR A 233 29.15 -11.70 2.95
C THR A 233 27.91 -11.13 3.64
N PHE A 234 26.88 -10.84 2.86
CA PHE A 234 25.59 -10.44 3.41
C PHE A 234 25.00 -11.55 4.29
N ARG A 235 24.42 -11.12 5.40
CA ARG A 235 23.52 -11.87 6.25
C ARG A 235 22.10 -11.60 5.75
N VAL A 236 21.51 -12.65 5.20
CA VAL A 236 20.16 -12.63 4.66
C VAL A 236 19.34 -13.70 5.39
N GLY A 237 18.08 -13.40 5.65
CA GLY A 237 17.08 -14.38 6.08
C GLY A 237 15.93 -14.46 5.08
N ALA A 238 15.26 -15.61 5.04
CA ALA A 238 14.17 -15.89 4.14
C ALA A 238 13.04 -16.66 4.84
N VAL A 239 11.80 -16.37 4.45
CA VAL A 239 10.59 -17.06 4.92
C VAL A 239 9.75 -17.42 3.70
N ILE A 240 9.28 -18.68 3.63
CA ILE A 240 8.36 -19.14 2.59
C ILE A 240 7.02 -19.47 3.24
N THR A 241 5.94 -18.90 2.72
CA THR A 241 4.57 -19.14 3.20
C THR A 241 3.68 -19.71 2.10
N ASP A 242 2.63 -20.43 2.48
CA ASP A 242 1.52 -20.74 1.58
C ASP A 242 0.52 -19.58 1.46
N ALA A 243 -0.48 -19.73 0.59
CA ALA A 243 -1.51 -18.73 0.34
C ALA A 243 -2.35 -18.33 1.59
N SER A 244 -2.31 -19.14 2.66
CA SER A 244 -2.99 -18.88 3.92
C SER A 244 -2.12 -18.15 4.96
N ASP A 245 -0.91 -17.71 4.57
CA ASP A 245 0.09 -17.12 5.45
C ASP A 245 0.64 -18.09 6.51
N ARG A 246 0.58 -19.40 6.25
CA ARG A 246 1.28 -20.42 7.06
C ARG A 246 2.70 -20.58 6.56
N VAL A 247 3.67 -20.51 7.48
CA VAL A 247 5.09 -20.73 7.17
C VAL A 247 5.31 -22.19 6.78
N LEU A 248 5.88 -22.40 5.59
CA LEU A 248 6.29 -23.68 5.06
C LEU A 248 7.75 -23.99 5.43
N ALA A 249 8.62 -22.99 5.27
CA ALA A 249 10.03 -23.08 5.64
C ALA A 249 10.61 -21.70 5.91
N THR A 250 11.70 -21.68 6.66
CA THR A 250 12.57 -20.51 6.86
C THR A 250 13.99 -20.86 6.47
N GLY A 251 14.82 -19.87 6.22
CA GLY A 251 16.25 -20.05 5.97
C GLY A 251 17.05 -18.81 6.32
N PHE A 252 18.33 -18.99 6.61
CA PHE A 252 19.27 -17.88 6.73
C PHE A 252 20.62 -18.25 6.10
N SER A 253 21.42 -17.24 5.77
CA SER A 253 22.70 -17.44 5.08
C SER A 253 23.65 -18.26 5.95
N GLY A 254 24.28 -19.28 5.38
CA GLY A 254 25.21 -20.14 6.11
C GLY A 254 24.57 -21.13 7.10
N GLU A 255 23.26 -21.39 7.01
CA GLU A 255 22.54 -22.23 7.97
C GLU A 255 22.97 -23.72 7.95
N THR A 256 23.06 -24.32 6.76
CA THR A 256 23.45 -25.73 6.60
C THR A 256 24.85 -25.87 6.03
N ASP A 257 25.14 -25.15 4.94
CA ASP A 257 26.47 -25.00 4.36
C ASP A 257 26.91 -23.52 4.38
N PRO A 258 28.20 -23.21 4.63
CA PRO A 258 28.70 -21.84 4.66
C PRO A 258 28.45 -21.01 3.38
N HIS A 259 28.17 -21.66 2.25
CA HIS A 259 27.88 -20.99 0.96
C HIS A 259 26.38 -20.93 0.63
N ASP A 260 25.51 -21.45 1.48
CA ASP A 260 24.06 -21.37 1.28
C ASP A 260 23.61 -19.92 1.45
N HIS A 261 22.83 -19.47 0.48
CA HIS A 261 22.03 -18.26 0.63
C HIS A 261 20.72 -18.60 1.35
N ALA A 262 20.07 -17.59 1.92
CA ALA A 262 18.87 -17.78 2.73
C ALA A 262 17.71 -18.45 1.96
N GLU A 263 17.48 -18.03 0.71
CA GLU A 263 16.42 -18.59 -0.14
C GLU A 263 16.71 -20.05 -0.52
N GLU A 264 17.98 -20.37 -0.80
CA GLU A 264 18.44 -21.75 -1.08
C GLU A 264 18.24 -22.64 0.15
N ALA A 265 18.64 -22.18 1.33
CA ALA A 265 18.46 -22.89 2.59
C ALA A 265 16.97 -23.13 2.93
N ALA A 266 16.10 -22.14 2.69
CA ALA A 266 14.67 -22.28 2.92
C ALA A 266 14.03 -23.29 1.94
N LEU A 267 14.37 -23.21 0.65
CA LEU A 267 13.85 -24.11 -0.38
C LEU A 267 14.30 -25.56 -0.18
N ALA A 268 15.54 -25.79 0.26
CA ALA A 268 16.09 -27.12 0.47
C ALA A 268 15.36 -27.94 1.56
N LYS A 269 14.62 -27.27 2.46
CA LYS A 269 13.82 -27.91 3.52
C LYS A 269 12.46 -28.40 3.03
N LEU A 270 12.05 -28.02 1.83
CA LEU A 270 10.74 -28.33 1.28
C LEU A 270 10.79 -29.62 0.47
N GLY A 271 9.81 -30.49 0.72
CA GLY A 271 9.61 -31.70 -0.09
C GLY A 271 8.95 -31.39 -1.44
N PRO A 272 8.93 -32.36 -2.37
CA PRO A 272 8.36 -32.18 -3.71
C PRO A 272 6.85 -31.86 -3.71
N GLU A 273 6.14 -32.21 -2.63
CA GLU A 273 4.70 -31.95 -2.45
C GLU A 273 4.40 -30.58 -1.82
N ALA A 274 5.41 -29.72 -1.62
CA ALA A 274 5.20 -28.39 -1.05
C ALA A 274 4.31 -27.52 -1.98
N PRO A 275 3.31 -26.80 -1.45
CA PRO A 275 2.35 -26.04 -2.25
C PRO A 275 2.94 -24.71 -2.76
N LEU A 276 3.99 -24.77 -3.59
CA LEU A 276 4.75 -23.60 -4.03
C LEU A 276 4.09 -22.77 -5.13
N ALA A 277 3.12 -23.35 -5.86
CA ALA A 277 2.41 -22.69 -6.95
C ALA A 277 1.62 -21.45 -6.52
N GLU A 278 1.27 -21.35 -5.22
CA GLU A 278 0.59 -20.20 -4.62
C GLU A 278 1.39 -19.60 -3.45
N ALA A 279 2.66 -19.97 -3.32
CA ALA A 279 3.50 -19.54 -2.21
C ALA A 279 4.00 -18.11 -2.38
N THR A 280 4.44 -17.52 -1.26
CA THR A 280 5.21 -16.28 -1.24
C THR A 280 6.56 -16.54 -0.59
N ILE A 281 7.63 -16.02 -1.18
CA ILE A 281 8.94 -15.96 -0.53
C ILE A 281 9.24 -14.51 -0.11
N TYR A 282 9.59 -14.37 1.16
CA TYR A 282 10.06 -13.14 1.77
C TYR A 282 11.57 -13.26 1.94
N SER A 283 12.35 -12.37 1.34
CA SER A 283 13.80 -12.33 1.51
C SER A 283 14.21 -10.97 2.06
N SER A 284 15.06 -10.94 3.09
CA SER A 284 15.48 -9.65 3.67
C SER A 284 16.25 -8.80 2.66
N LEU A 285 16.98 -9.41 1.72
CA LEU A 285 17.72 -8.76 0.64
C LEU A 285 17.14 -9.19 -0.72
N GLU A 286 17.37 -8.41 -1.76
CA GLU A 286 17.05 -8.80 -3.14
C GLU A 286 17.67 -10.17 -3.48
N PRO A 287 16.88 -11.13 -4.02
CA PRO A 287 17.41 -12.42 -4.44
C PRO A 287 18.49 -12.23 -5.51
N CYS A 288 19.68 -12.81 -5.29
CA CYS A 288 20.80 -12.57 -6.19
C CYS A 288 20.52 -13.04 -7.63
N SER A 289 21.11 -12.32 -8.58
CA SER A 289 21.09 -12.64 -10.03
C SER A 289 22.45 -13.12 -10.56
N ALA A 290 23.49 -13.05 -9.73
CA ALA A 290 24.81 -13.62 -9.96
C ALA A 290 25.41 -14.09 -8.62
N ARG A 291 26.24 -15.13 -8.64
CA ARG A 291 26.96 -15.58 -7.45
C ARG A 291 28.29 -16.23 -7.86
N ALA A 292 29.33 -16.02 -7.05
CA ALA A 292 30.64 -16.66 -7.25
C ALA A 292 30.72 -18.06 -6.61
N SER A 293 29.89 -18.32 -5.60
CA SER A 293 29.98 -19.50 -4.75
C SER A 293 29.44 -20.79 -5.39
N ARG A 294 28.40 -20.71 -6.21
CA ARG A 294 27.80 -21.86 -6.94
C ARG A 294 27.19 -21.41 -8.29
N PRO A 295 26.84 -22.30 -9.22
CA PRO A 295 26.35 -21.87 -10.54
C PRO A 295 24.89 -21.39 -10.59
N VAL A 296 24.01 -21.82 -9.67
CA VAL A 296 22.57 -21.50 -9.70
C VAL A 296 22.25 -20.36 -8.73
N THR A 297 21.60 -19.29 -9.19
CA THR A 297 21.32 -18.10 -8.37
C THR A 297 20.04 -18.24 -7.55
N CYS A 298 19.85 -17.42 -6.50
CA CYS A 298 18.59 -17.40 -5.75
C CYS A 298 17.40 -17.09 -6.67
N THR A 299 17.58 -16.14 -7.59
CA THR A 299 16.57 -15.85 -8.63
C THR A 299 16.20 -17.11 -9.42
N GLN A 300 17.17 -17.89 -9.87
CA GLN A 300 16.91 -19.12 -10.61
C GLN A 300 16.23 -20.18 -9.74
N HIS A 301 16.68 -20.37 -8.49
CA HIS A 301 16.03 -21.30 -7.55
C HIS A 301 14.55 -20.96 -7.32
N ILE A 302 14.21 -19.68 -7.17
CA ILE A 302 12.82 -19.22 -7.02
C ILE A 302 11.99 -19.52 -8.28
N LEU A 303 12.57 -19.28 -9.46
CA LEU A 303 11.90 -19.55 -10.74
C LEU A 303 11.65 -21.05 -10.95
N ASP A 304 12.66 -21.89 -10.66
CA ASP A 304 12.56 -23.35 -10.77
C ASP A 304 11.55 -23.93 -9.77
N ALA A 305 11.48 -23.34 -8.57
CA ALA A 305 10.49 -23.67 -7.55
C ALA A 305 9.06 -23.24 -7.94
N GLY A 306 8.91 -22.41 -8.97
CA GLY A 306 7.60 -21.96 -9.45
C GLY A 306 6.92 -20.92 -8.57
N ILE A 307 7.60 -20.35 -7.58
CA ILE A 307 7.02 -19.40 -6.61
C ILE A 307 6.56 -18.13 -7.34
N PRO A 308 5.27 -17.76 -7.27
CA PRO A 308 4.72 -16.63 -8.04
C PRO A 308 5.01 -15.25 -7.44
N ARG A 309 5.20 -15.15 -6.12
CA ARG A 309 5.28 -13.88 -5.39
C ARG A 309 6.54 -13.79 -4.53
N ILE A 310 7.26 -12.69 -4.69
CA ILE A 310 8.52 -12.40 -4.02
C ILE A 310 8.40 -11.03 -3.35
N VAL A 311 8.79 -10.96 -2.08
CA VAL A 311 8.77 -9.72 -1.30
C VAL A 311 10.15 -9.54 -0.67
N PHE A 312 10.75 -8.35 -0.81
CA PHE A 312 12.05 -8.08 -0.19
C PHE A 312 12.19 -6.64 0.31
N ALA A 313 13.11 -6.42 1.25
CA ALA A 313 13.25 -5.13 1.92
C ALA A 313 14.31 -4.23 1.28
N TRP A 314 15.46 -4.78 0.91
CA TRP A 314 16.62 -4.00 0.50
C TRP A 314 17.22 -4.54 -0.80
N ARG A 315 17.50 -3.64 -1.75
CA ARG A 315 18.30 -3.97 -2.93
C ARG A 315 19.77 -4.03 -2.55
N GLU A 316 20.48 -5.00 -3.11
CA GLU A 316 21.93 -5.08 -2.91
C GLU A 316 22.60 -3.81 -3.48
N PRO A 317 23.41 -3.07 -2.70
CA PRO A 317 24.03 -1.85 -3.20
C PRO A 317 24.97 -2.12 -4.37
N ALA A 318 24.91 -1.27 -5.39
CA ALA A 318 25.71 -1.39 -6.63
C ALA A 318 27.24 -1.39 -6.39
N VAL A 319 27.70 -0.94 -5.21
CA VAL A 319 29.12 -1.04 -4.81
C VAL A 319 29.59 -2.49 -4.61
N PHE A 320 28.66 -3.42 -4.42
CA PHE A 320 28.94 -4.86 -4.29
C PHE A 320 28.64 -5.61 -5.58
N VAL A 321 27.41 -5.48 -6.12
CA VAL A 321 26.95 -6.12 -7.36
C VAL A 321 25.87 -5.24 -8.00
N ASP A 322 25.86 -5.12 -9.34
CA ASP A 322 24.70 -4.61 -10.09
C ASP A 322 23.63 -5.71 -10.17
N ALA A 323 22.91 -5.94 -9.07
CA ALA A 323 21.92 -6.99 -8.97
C ALA A 323 20.68 -6.65 -9.80
N GLN A 324 20.27 -7.58 -10.68
CA GLN A 324 19.07 -7.51 -11.51
C GLN A 324 18.03 -8.57 -11.13
N GLY A 325 18.01 -8.99 -9.86
CA GLY A 325 17.17 -10.11 -9.42
C GLY A 325 15.69 -9.80 -9.53
N ALA A 326 15.29 -8.63 -9.03
CA ALA A 326 13.91 -8.16 -9.11
C ALA A 326 13.45 -8.00 -10.56
N GLU A 327 14.30 -7.50 -11.44
CA GLU A 327 14.01 -7.28 -12.85
C GLU A 327 13.83 -8.61 -13.60
N LEU A 328 14.70 -9.59 -13.37
CA LEU A 328 14.59 -10.93 -13.95
C LEU A 328 13.32 -11.65 -13.49
N LEU A 329 12.98 -11.56 -12.20
CA LEU A 329 11.74 -12.13 -11.65
C LEU A 329 10.50 -11.49 -12.28
N ARG A 330 10.46 -10.15 -12.40
CA ARG A 330 9.36 -9.43 -13.08
C ARG A 330 9.25 -9.80 -14.55
N ALA A 331 10.37 -9.89 -15.26
CA ALA A 331 10.40 -10.29 -16.67
C ALA A 331 9.87 -11.73 -16.88
N ALA A 332 10.06 -12.60 -15.89
CA ALA A 332 9.49 -13.94 -15.85
C ALA A 332 8.02 -13.99 -15.40
N GLY A 333 7.36 -12.84 -15.25
CA GLY A 333 5.94 -12.74 -14.88
C GLY A 333 5.67 -12.94 -13.39
N ARG A 334 6.69 -12.86 -12.52
CA ARG A 334 6.51 -12.94 -11.07
C ARG A 334 6.08 -11.60 -10.50
N GLU A 335 5.28 -11.66 -9.44
CA GLU A 335 4.93 -10.48 -8.65
C GLU A 335 6.07 -10.18 -7.67
N VAL A 336 6.66 -9.00 -7.78
CA VAL A 336 7.82 -8.59 -6.97
C VAL A 336 7.53 -7.30 -6.25
N ILE A 337 7.56 -7.36 -4.93
CA ILE A 337 7.22 -6.25 -4.03
C ILE A 337 8.43 -5.85 -3.21
N GLU A 338 8.64 -4.54 -3.15
CA GLU A 338 9.73 -3.92 -2.40
C GLU A 338 9.15 -3.18 -1.20
N ILE A 339 9.65 -3.47 0.00
CA ILE A 339 9.26 -2.80 1.25
C ILE A 339 10.50 -2.11 1.84
N PRO A 340 10.93 -0.98 1.25
CA PRO A 340 12.17 -0.29 1.64
C PRO A 340 12.13 0.27 3.06
N GLU A 341 10.97 0.41 3.68
CA GLU A 341 10.85 0.82 5.09
C GLU A 341 11.49 -0.18 6.07
N LEU A 342 11.66 -1.44 5.66
CA LEU A 342 12.37 -2.46 6.44
C LEU A 342 13.85 -2.57 6.08
N ALA A 343 14.35 -1.86 5.06
CA ALA A 343 15.76 -1.87 4.69
C ALA A 343 16.71 -1.50 5.84
N PRO A 344 16.41 -0.50 6.73
CA PRO A 344 17.28 -0.19 7.86
C PRO A 344 17.51 -1.36 8.81
N LEU A 345 16.51 -2.22 9.01
CA LEU A 345 16.65 -3.42 9.85
C LEU A 345 17.63 -4.42 9.22
N VAL A 346 17.56 -4.57 7.89
CA VAL A 346 18.46 -5.46 7.14
C VAL A 346 19.89 -4.90 7.10
N GLN A 347 20.04 -3.58 6.92
CA GLN A 347 21.33 -2.88 6.98
C GLN A 347 21.99 -3.05 8.34
N GLN A 348 21.22 -2.95 9.43
CA GLN A 348 21.72 -3.13 10.79
C GLN A 348 22.38 -4.51 10.98
N ALA A 349 21.74 -5.57 10.48
CA ALA A 349 22.29 -6.93 10.52
C ALA A 349 23.59 -7.09 9.69
N ASN A 350 23.84 -6.16 8.75
CA ASN A 350 24.94 -6.17 7.78
C ASN A 350 26.02 -5.10 8.01
N THR A 351 26.02 -4.44 9.16
CA THR A 351 27.00 -3.40 9.52
C THR A 351 28.46 -3.87 9.57
N HIS A 352 28.72 -5.19 9.56
CA HIS A 352 30.06 -5.76 9.44
C HIS A 352 30.66 -5.59 8.03
N LEU A 353 29.85 -5.28 7.02
CA LEU A 353 30.30 -5.05 5.65
C LEU A 353 30.69 -3.57 5.41
N PRO A 354 31.77 -3.31 4.67
CA PRO A 354 32.21 -1.95 4.39
C PRO A 354 31.19 -1.21 3.50
N GLY A 355 30.78 -0.01 3.90
CA GLY A 355 29.85 0.82 3.10
C GLY A 355 28.36 0.57 3.36
N VAL A 356 28.01 -0.21 4.38
CA VAL A 356 26.63 -0.44 4.85
C VAL A 356 26.23 0.49 6.01
N GLY A 357 27.16 1.33 6.50
CA GLY A 357 26.96 2.23 7.65
C GLY A 357 27.11 3.71 7.33
#